data_AF-A0A1S3CR94-F1
#
_entry.id   AF-A0A1S3CR94-F1
#
_cell.length_a   1.000
_cell.length_b   1.000
_cell.length_c   1.000
_cell.angle_alpha   90.00
_cell.angle_beta   90.00
_cell.angle_gamma   90.00
#
_symmetry.space_group_name_H-M   'P 1'
#
loop_
_entity.id
_entity.type
_entity.pdbx_description
1 polymer ?
#
loop_
_entity_poly.entity_id
_entity_poly.type
_entity_poly.pdbx_seq_one_letter_code
_entity_poly.pdbx_strand_id
1 'polypeptide(L)'
;MGYIYEAMDRAKEAIAKSFNNNEEKYKDIFTIIDRRWELQLHRPLHAARYYLNPSFYYSNPSIQEDDEIVNGLYSCITKMVASLDIQDKILAELSKHKRAEALFGQPLAIRQRNKISPVEWWDNFGQSTPNLQKFAIRILGLTCSASECERNWSVFEQVSFSLLYMRM
;
A
#
# COMPACT_ATOMS: atom_id res chain seq x y z
N MET A 1 5.67 -4.62 -1.59
CA MET A 1 4.82 -4.21 -2.75
C MET A 1 3.73 -3.21 -2.34
N GLY A 2 4.08 -1.92 -2.18
CA GLY A 2 3.09 -0.83 -2.02
C GLY A 2 2.38 -0.47 -3.34
N TYR A 3 2.97 -0.85 -4.48
CA TYR A 3 2.45 -0.64 -5.83
C TYR A 3 1.06 -1.23 -6.06
N ILE A 4 0.71 -2.29 -5.35
CA ILE A 4 -0.59 -2.95 -5.50
C ILE A 4 -1.72 -2.04 -5.00
N TYR A 5 -1.50 -1.32 -3.88
CA TYR A 5 -2.47 -0.35 -3.36
C TYR A 5 -2.71 0.76 -4.38
N GLU A 6 -1.62 1.37 -4.89
CA GLU A 6 -1.70 2.41 -5.91
C GLU A 6 -2.37 1.93 -7.20
N ALA A 7 -2.05 0.72 -7.66
CA ALA A 7 -2.67 0.14 -8.85
C ALA A 7 -4.18 -0.11 -8.67
N MET A 8 -4.59 -0.56 -7.48
CA MET A 8 -6.00 -0.77 -7.15
C MET A 8 -6.76 0.56 -7.13
N ASP A 9 -6.17 1.59 -6.52
CA ASP A 9 -6.75 2.93 -6.45
C ASP A 9 -6.94 3.53 -7.86
N ARG A 10 -5.88 3.48 -8.69
CA ARG A 10 -5.95 3.89 -10.11
C ARG A 10 -6.99 3.10 -10.90
N ALA A 11 -7.13 1.80 -10.64
CA ALA A 11 -8.12 0.97 -11.32
C ALA A 11 -9.56 1.39 -10.95
N LYS A 12 -9.82 1.65 -9.66
CA LYS A 12 -11.11 2.17 -9.20
C LYS A 12 -11.41 3.54 -9.81
N GLU A 13 -10.44 4.45 -9.83
CA GLU A 13 -10.62 5.75 -10.49
C GLU A 13 -10.95 5.61 -11.98
N ALA A 14 -10.27 4.71 -12.70
CA ALA A 14 -10.52 4.48 -14.12
C ALA A 14 -11.94 3.95 -14.37
N ILE A 15 -12.42 3.04 -13.51
CA ILE A 15 -13.79 2.54 -13.55
C ILE A 15 -14.77 3.69 -13.33
N ALA A 16 -14.60 4.48 -12.28
CA ALA A 16 -15.47 5.62 -11.99
C ALA A 16 -15.53 6.60 -13.18
N LYS A 17 -14.37 6.95 -13.74
CA LYS A 17 -14.26 7.82 -14.92
C LYS A 17 -14.98 7.25 -16.14
N SER A 18 -14.91 5.93 -16.38
CA SER A 18 -15.60 5.28 -17.50
C SER A 18 -17.13 5.38 -17.44
N PHE A 19 -17.68 5.55 -16.23
CA PHE A 19 -19.10 5.77 -15.98
C PHE A 19 -19.45 7.24 -15.72
N ASN A 20 -18.58 8.18 -16.14
CA ASN A 20 -18.75 9.62 -15.93
C ASN A 20 -18.92 10.00 -14.46
N ASN A 21 -18.27 9.28 -13.54
CA ASN A 21 -18.39 9.42 -12.09
C ASN A 21 -19.82 9.29 -11.56
N ASN A 22 -20.70 8.57 -12.29
CA ASN A 22 -22.03 8.23 -11.79
C ASN A 22 -21.93 7.02 -10.87
N GLU A 23 -21.92 7.28 -9.56
CA GLU A 23 -21.74 6.28 -8.50
C GLU A 23 -22.72 5.11 -8.58
N GLU A 24 -23.97 5.35 -8.95
CA GLU A 24 -24.98 4.29 -9.06
C GLU A 24 -24.59 3.19 -10.05
N LYS A 25 -23.74 3.52 -11.04
CA LYS A 25 -23.31 2.58 -12.09
C LYS A 25 -22.13 1.70 -11.68
N TYR A 26 -21.36 2.08 -10.66
CA TYR A 26 -20.15 1.33 -10.28
C TYR A 26 -20.07 0.96 -8.79
N LYS A 27 -21.00 1.41 -7.94
CA LYS A 27 -21.01 1.08 -6.50
C LYS A 27 -20.99 -0.44 -6.21
N ASP A 28 -21.72 -1.22 -7.00
CA ASP A 28 -21.78 -2.68 -6.82
C ASP A 28 -20.47 -3.33 -7.26
N ILE A 29 -19.85 -2.79 -8.33
CA ILE A 29 -18.53 -3.21 -8.80
C ILE A 29 -17.48 -2.94 -7.71
N PHE A 30 -17.50 -1.75 -7.11
CA PHE A 30 -16.60 -1.38 -6.03
C PHE A 30 -16.79 -2.28 -4.81
N THR A 31 -18.03 -2.59 -4.45
CA THR A 31 -18.35 -3.51 -3.34
C THR A 31 -17.74 -4.90 -3.57
N ILE A 32 -17.81 -5.42 -4.80
CA ILE A 32 -17.20 -6.71 -5.16
C ILE A 32 -15.68 -6.64 -5.07
N ILE A 33 -15.08 -5.56 -5.60
CA ILE A 33 -13.64 -5.32 -5.56
C ILE A 33 -13.16 -5.25 -4.10
N ASP A 34 -13.82 -4.45 -3.27
CA ASP A 34 -13.47 -4.26 -1.85
C ASP A 34 -13.54 -5.56 -1.06
N ARG A 35 -14.59 -6.36 -1.29
CA ARG A 35 -14.71 -7.67 -0.64
C ARG A 35 -13.55 -8.60 -1.01
N ARG A 36 -13.13 -8.62 -2.28
CA ARG A 36 -11.98 -9.43 -2.73
C ARG A 36 -10.67 -8.88 -2.19
N TRP A 37 -10.52 -7.57 -2.18
CA TRP A 37 -9.35 -6.87 -1.67
C TRP A 37 -9.11 -7.16 -0.19
N GLU A 38 -10.18 -7.18 0.61
CA GLU A 38 -10.10 -7.51 2.03
C GLU A 38 -9.76 -9.00 2.26
N LEU A 39 -10.46 -9.90 1.57
CA LEU A 39 -10.38 -11.35 1.83
C LEU A 39 -9.15 -12.03 1.22
N GLN A 40 -8.79 -11.68 -0.01
CA GLN A 40 -7.78 -12.41 -0.80
C GLN A 40 -6.45 -11.68 -0.87
N LEU A 41 -6.46 -10.35 -0.76
CA LEU A 41 -5.26 -9.53 -0.98
C LEU A 41 -4.77 -8.86 0.30
N HIS A 42 -5.52 -8.92 1.41
CA HIS A 42 -5.16 -8.29 2.67
C HIS A 42 -4.91 -6.79 2.54
N ARG A 43 -5.99 -6.03 2.32
CA ARG A 43 -6.01 -4.56 2.29
C ARG A 43 -5.09 -3.88 3.31
N PRO A 44 -5.09 -4.23 4.62
CA PRO A 44 -4.21 -3.57 5.60
C PRO A 44 -2.71 -3.74 5.28
N LEU A 45 -2.31 -4.90 4.76
CA LEU A 45 -0.91 -5.17 4.41
C LEU A 45 -0.48 -4.34 3.21
N HIS A 46 -1.35 -4.18 2.21
CA HIS A 46 -1.08 -3.32 1.06
C HIS A 46 -1.05 -1.83 1.45
N ALA A 47 -1.98 -1.38 2.28
CA ALA A 47 -1.98 -0.04 2.86
C ALA A 47 -0.69 0.25 3.65
N ALA A 48 -0.29 -0.64 4.56
CA ALA A 48 0.94 -0.50 5.33
C ALA A 48 2.19 -0.44 4.42
N ARG A 49 2.26 -1.28 3.39
CA ARG A 49 3.35 -1.27 2.41
C ARG A 49 3.38 0.00 1.57
N TYR A 50 2.22 0.56 1.25
CA TYR A 50 2.10 1.81 0.51
C TYR A 50 2.58 2.98 1.37
N TYR A 51 2.11 3.05 2.62
CA TYR A 51 2.56 4.02 3.62
C TYR A 51 4.08 3.98 3.83
N LEU A 52 4.66 2.80 3.95
CA LEU A 52 6.10 2.64 4.22
C LEU A 52 6.96 2.75 2.96
N ASN A 53 6.39 2.92 1.77
CA ASN A 53 7.18 3.11 0.56
C ASN A 53 7.64 4.57 0.46
N PRO A 54 8.95 4.87 0.58
CA PRO A 54 9.44 6.24 0.54
C PRO A 54 9.14 6.96 -0.78
N SER A 55 9.01 6.24 -1.90
CA SER A 55 8.66 6.85 -3.18
C SER A 55 7.24 7.41 -3.17
N PHE A 56 6.31 6.73 -2.50
CA PHE A 56 4.91 7.14 -2.44
C PHE A 56 4.67 8.10 -1.30
N TYR A 57 5.13 7.73 -0.10
CA TYR A 57 4.94 8.50 1.12
C TYR A 57 5.38 9.96 0.98
N TYR A 58 6.58 10.18 0.42
CA TYR A 58 7.12 11.53 0.31
C TYR A 58 6.69 12.28 -0.96
N SER A 59 6.08 11.59 -1.93
CA SER A 59 5.56 12.23 -3.15
C SER A 59 4.07 12.58 -3.04
N ASN A 60 3.34 11.98 -2.10
CA ASN A 60 1.92 12.25 -1.89
C ASN A 60 1.64 12.64 -0.41
N PRO A 61 1.47 13.94 -0.12
CA PRO A 61 1.18 14.41 1.23
C PRO A 61 -0.11 13.85 1.84
N SER A 62 -1.11 13.53 1.01
CA SER A 62 -2.43 13.05 1.45
C SER A 62 -2.40 11.67 2.10
N ILE A 63 -1.32 10.90 1.93
CA ILE A 63 -1.16 9.58 2.56
C ILE A 63 -1.27 9.64 4.09
N GLN A 64 -0.88 10.76 4.70
CA GLN A 64 -0.94 10.93 6.15
C GLN A 64 -2.34 11.19 6.69
N GLU A 65 -3.23 11.69 5.84
CA GLU A 65 -4.60 12.07 6.16
C GLU A 65 -5.61 11.01 5.74
N ASP A 66 -5.17 10.01 4.96
CA ASP A 66 -5.99 8.90 4.51
C ASP A 66 -6.19 7.88 5.64
N ASP A 67 -7.40 7.87 6.20
CA ASP A 67 -7.81 6.96 7.27
C ASP A 67 -7.65 5.48 6.89
N GLU A 68 -7.87 5.10 5.64
CA GLU A 68 -7.71 3.71 5.21
C GLU A 68 -6.25 3.29 5.30
N ILE A 69 -5.36 4.13 4.76
CA ILE A 69 -3.92 3.82 4.73
C ILE A 69 -3.36 3.78 6.15
N VAL A 70 -3.70 4.79 6.95
CA VAL A 70 -3.24 4.93 8.33
C VAL A 70 -3.76 3.78 9.20
N ASN A 71 -5.06 3.44 9.12
CA ASN A 71 -5.62 2.30 9.86
C ASN A 71 -5.03 0.97 9.39
N GLY A 72 -4.71 0.84 8.11
CA GLY A 72 -4.00 -0.31 7.55
C GLY A 72 -2.62 -0.52 8.19
N LEU A 73 -1.85 0.56 8.34
CA LEU A 73 -0.55 0.54 9.03
C LEU A 73 -0.69 0.09 10.48
N TYR A 74 -1.58 0.72 11.26
CA TYR A 74 -1.78 0.37 12.68
C TYR A 74 -2.28 -1.06 12.85
N SER A 75 -3.15 -1.53 11.96
CA SER A 75 -3.62 -2.91 11.95
C SER A 75 -2.47 -3.90 11.73
N CYS A 76 -1.51 -3.57 10.86
CA CYS A 76 -0.33 -4.40 10.66
C CYS A 76 0.61 -4.38 11.88
N ILE A 77 0.83 -3.21 12.50
CA ILE A 77 1.67 -3.09 13.70
C ILE A 77 1.11 -3.97 14.81
N THR A 78 -0.17 -3.80 15.14
CA THR A 78 -0.84 -4.52 16.23
C THR A 78 -0.92 -6.03 16.00
N LYS A 79 -1.12 -6.48 14.75
CA LYS A 79 -1.16 -7.92 14.41
C LYS A 79 0.20 -8.59 14.33
N MET A 80 1.26 -7.88 13.93
CA MET A 80 2.57 -8.49 13.63
C MET A 80 3.62 -8.30 14.71
N VAL A 81 3.38 -7.40 15.66
CA VAL A 81 4.28 -7.09 16.77
C VAL A 81 3.57 -7.41 18.09
N ALA A 82 3.96 -8.50 18.74
CA ALA A 82 3.29 -8.94 19.97
C ALA A 82 3.58 -8.06 21.20
N SER A 83 4.76 -7.44 21.27
CA SER A 83 5.15 -6.61 22.40
C SER A 83 4.59 -5.19 22.27
N LEU A 84 3.78 -4.77 23.24
CA LEU A 84 3.22 -3.41 23.31
C LEU A 84 4.32 -2.34 23.41
N ASP A 85 5.38 -2.59 24.18
CA ASP A 85 6.54 -1.69 24.26
C ASP A 85 7.22 -1.48 22.90
N ILE A 86 7.32 -2.53 22.08
CA ILE A 86 7.85 -2.40 20.72
C ILE A 86 6.86 -1.66 19.82
N GLN A 87 5.54 -1.88 19.97
CA GLN A 87 4.54 -1.10 19.23
C GLN A 87 4.68 0.39 19.54
N ASP A 88 4.74 0.78 20.82
CA ASP A 88 4.90 2.18 21.24
C ASP A 88 6.19 2.80 20.68
N LYS A 89 7.30 2.05 20.69
CA LYS A 89 8.56 2.49 20.09
C LYS A 89 8.44 2.69 18.58
N ILE A 90 7.76 1.79 17.86
CA ILE A 90 7.49 1.96 16.43
C ILE A 90 6.69 3.25 16.18
N LEU A 91 5.67 3.53 17.01
CA LEU A 91 4.87 4.75 16.87
C LEU A 91 5.67 6.02 17.13
N ALA A 92 6.51 6.03 18.17
CA ALA A 92 7.41 7.13 18.44
C ALA A 92 8.39 7.37 17.27
N GLU A 93 8.94 6.29 16.71
CA GLU A 93 9.87 6.31 15.59
C GLU A 93 9.21 6.72 14.26
N LEU A 94 7.93 6.40 14.04
CA LEU A 94 7.17 6.85 12.86
C LEU A 94 7.23 8.37 12.72
N SER A 95 7.17 9.10 13.83
CA SER A 95 7.23 10.56 13.82
C SER A 95 8.50 11.12 13.15
N LYS A 96 9.64 10.42 13.29
CA LYS A 96 10.91 10.78 12.63
C LYS A 96 10.84 10.56 11.13
N HIS A 97 10.24 9.44 10.71
CA HIS A 97 9.99 9.16 9.29
C HIS A 97 9.08 10.22 8.67
N LYS A 98 7.97 10.55 9.34
CA LYS A 98 7.01 11.57 8.89
C LYS A 98 7.67 12.92 8.61
N ARG A 99 8.52 13.37 9.55
CA ARG A 99 9.24 14.66 9.47
C ARG A 99 10.52 14.61 8.63
N ALA A 100 10.84 13.47 8.01
CA ALA A 100 12.10 13.23 7.32
C ALA A 100 13.34 13.61 8.16
N GLU A 101 13.34 13.25 9.43
CA GLU A 101 14.43 13.54 10.36
C GLU A 101 15.62 12.59 10.18
N ALA A 102 16.77 12.98 10.74
CA ALA A 102 18.00 12.20 10.72
C ALA A 102 18.40 11.77 9.29
N LEU A 103 18.64 10.47 9.07
CA LEU A 103 19.08 9.96 7.77
C LEU A 103 18.02 10.13 6.67
N PHE A 104 16.73 10.18 7.01
CA PHE A 104 15.63 10.25 6.04
C PHE A 104 15.59 11.56 5.24
N GLY A 105 16.08 12.65 5.86
CA GLY A 105 16.16 13.98 5.26
C GLY A 105 17.47 14.27 4.54
N GLN A 106 18.44 13.34 4.56
CA GLN A 106 19.71 13.55 3.86
C GLN A 106 19.48 13.67 2.35
N PRO A 107 20.21 14.54 1.64
CA PRO A 107 20.11 14.65 0.18
C PRO A 107 20.31 13.32 -0.55
N LEU A 108 21.18 12.45 -0.02
CA LEU A 108 21.37 11.10 -0.56
C LEU A 108 20.11 10.25 -0.43
N ALA A 109 19.51 10.20 0.77
CA ALA A 109 18.29 9.44 1.03
C ALA A 109 17.14 9.91 0.14
N ILE A 110 16.97 11.24 -0.02
CA ILE A 110 15.95 11.84 -0.88
C ILE A 110 16.11 11.40 -2.34
N ARG A 111 17.33 11.49 -2.90
CA ARG A 111 17.60 11.07 -4.29
C ARG A 111 17.38 9.58 -4.53
N GLN A 112 17.53 8.76 -3.50
CA GLN A 112 17.43 7.31 -3.61
C GLN A 112 15.99 6.79 -3.46
N ARG A 113 15.03 7.58 -2.96
CA ARG A 113 13.63 7.14 -2.70
C ARG A 113 12.96 6.42 -3.87
N ASN A 114 13.28 6.86 -5.10
CA ASN A 114 12.69 6.34 -6.34
C ASN A 114 13.68 5.51 -7.18
N LYS A 115 14.88 5.23 -6.66
CA LYS A 115 15.97 4.56 -7.41
C LYS A 115 16.27 3.16 -6.92
N ILE A 116 16.05 2.90 -5.64
CA ILE A 116 16.32 1.60 -5.02
C ILE A 116 15.02 1.01 -4.49
N SER A 117 15.04 -0.28 -4.17
CA SER A 117 13.86 -0.94 -3.61
C SER A 117 13.49 -0.32 -2.25
N PRO A 118 12.20 -0.29 -1.86
CA PRO A 118 11.80 0.21 -0.55
C PRO A 118 12.49 -0.51 0.62
N VAL A 119 12.70 -1.83 0.50
CA VAL A 119 13.41 -2.62 1.50
C VAL A 119 14.85 -2.13 1.68
N GLU A 120 15.57 -1.97 0.57
CA GLU A 120 16.94 -1.48 0.55
C GLU A 120 17.06 -0.03 1.04
N TRP A 121 16.06 0.81 0.76
CA TRP A 121 16.02 2.17 1.28
C TRP A 121 15.89 2.20 2.80
N TRP A 122 15.00 1.36 3.36
CA TRP A 122 14.87 1.23 4.82
C TRP A 122 16.12 0.65 5.47
N ASP A 123 16.80 -0.29 4.82
CA ASP A 123 18.06 -0.84 5.31
C ASP A 123 19.16 0.25 5.40
N ASN A 124 19.31 1.05 4.34
CA ASN A 124 20.34 2.09 4.26
C ASN A 124 20.06 3.30 5.17
N PHE A 125 18.81 3.74 5.28
CA PHE A 125 18.46 5.03 5.92
C PHE A 125 17.62 4.90 7.19
N GLY A 126 17.17 3.70 7.56
CA GLY A 126 16.31 3.45 8.73
C GLY A 126 17.02 3.37 10.07
N GLN A 127 18.35 3.48 10.12
CA GLN A 127 19.16 3.20 11.31
C GLN A 127 18.79 4.05 12.55
N SER A 128 18.28 5.27 12.34
CA SER A 128 17.84 6.16 13.43
C SER A 128 16.47 5.78 14.03
N THR A 129 15.83 4.75 13.49
CA THR A 129 14.54 4.18 13.88
C THR A 129 14.59 2.66 13.82
N PRO A 130 15.33 1.99 14.72
CA PRO A 130 15.62 0.56 14.60
C PRO A 130 14.39 -0.35 14.70
N ASN A 131 13.36 0.03 15.45
CA ASN A 131 12.14 -0.79 15.58
C ASN A 131 11.27 -0.66 14.33
N LEU A 132 11.07 0.57 13.87
CA LEU A 132 10.35 0.88 12.63
C LEU A 132 11.09 0.31 11.41
N GLN A 133 12.42 0.37 11.37
CA GLN A 133 13.24 -0.19 10.30
C GLN A 133 13.00 -1.70 10.17
N LYS A 134 13.11 -2.44 11.27
CA LYS A 134 12.84 -3.88 11.29
C LYS A 134 11.42 -4.20 10.85
N PHE A 135 10.45 -3.43 11.34
CA PHE A 135 9.05 -3.57 10.95
C PHE A 135 8.86 -3.29 9.45
N ALA A 136 9.43 -2.21 8.93
CA ALA A 136 9.29 -1.80 7.54
C ALA A 136 9.93 -2.80 6.58
N ILE A 137 11.15 -3.24 6.85
CA ILE A 137 11.84 -4.29 6.08
C ILE A 137 11.00 -5.57 6.05
N ARG A 138 10.44 -5.98 7.20
CA ARG A 138 9.57 -7.16 7.28
C ARG A 138 8.31 -6.99 6.43
N ILE A 139 7.57 -5.90 6.60
CA ILE A 139 6.32 -5.63 5.87
C ILE A 139 6.55 -5.54 4.35
N LEU A 140 7.60 -4.82 3.94
CA LEU A 140 7.93 -4.59 2.54
C LEU A 140 8.51 -5.83 1.87
N GLY A 141 9.24 -6.66 2.61
CA GLY A 141 9.86 -7.90 2.15
C GLY A 141 8.92 -9.11 2.10
N LEU A 142 7.75 -9.06 2.75
CA LEU A 142 6.71 -10.05 2.53
C LEU A 142 6.29 -10.03 1.04
N THR A 143 6.32 -11.17 0.37
CA THR A 143 5.79 -11.34 -0.99
C THR A 143 4.31 -11.74 -0.88
N CYS A 144 3.45 -11.21 -1.75
CA CYS A 144 2.14 -11.81 -1.96
C CYS A 144 2.33 -12.96 -2.94
N SER A 145 2.23 -14.21 -2.48
CA SER A 145 2.21 -15.36 -3.40
C SER A 145 0.94 -15.30 -4.25
N ALA A 146 1.09 -15.07 -5.55
CA ALA A 146 -0.01 -14.96 -6.50
C ALA A 146 -0.60 -16.32 -6.93
N SER A 147 -0.14 -17.45 -6.39
CA SER A 147 -0.57 -18.79 -6.82
C SER A 147 -2.06 -19.07 -6.55
N GLU A 148 -2.70 -18.34 -5.64
CA GLU A 148 -4.16 -18.37 -5.42
C GLU A 148 -4.91 -17.30 -6.24
N CYS A 149 -4.20 -16.34 -6.85
CA CYS A 149 -4.79 -15.26 -7.68
C CYS A 149 -4.92 -15.66 -9.16
N GLU A 150 -4.01 -16.47 -9.71
CA GLU A 150 -4.04 -16.87 -11.13
C GLU A 150 -5.35 -17.56 -11.54
N ARG A 151 -6.00 -18.31 -10.63
CA ARG A 151 -7.28 -18.97 -10.91
C ARG A 151 -8.47 -18.00 -10.96
N ASN A 152 -8.36 -16.81 -10.37
CA ASN A 152 -9.43 -15.81 -10.36
C ASN A 152 -9.25 -14.71 -11.42
N TRP A 153 -8.02 -14.44 -11.87
CA TRP A 153 -7.77 -13.43 -12.91
C TRP A 153 -8.24 -13.86 -14.31
N SER A 154 -8.23 -15.16 -14.61
CA SER A 154 -8.82 -15.69 -15.86
C SER A 154 -10.31 -15.37 -15.99
N VAL A 155 -11.03 -15.25 -14.87
CA VAL A 155 -12.44 -14.80 -14.84
C VAL A 155 -12.57 -13.31 -15.12
N PHE A 156 -11.59 -12.48 -14.74
CA PHE A 156 -11.59 -11.04 -15.05
C PHE A 156 -11.24 -10.75 -16.52
N GLU A 157 -10.39 -11.56 -17.16
CA GLU A 157 -10.18 -11.46 -18.62
C GLU A 157 -11.48 -11.66 -19.40
N GLN A 158 -12.36 -12.57 -18.95
CA GLN A 158 -13.68 -12.77 -19.55
C GLN A 158 -14.61 -11.56 -19.40
N VAL A 159 -14.49 -10.78 -18.32
CA VAL A 159 -15.28 -9.54 -18.12
C VAL A 159 -14.78 -8.42 -19.04
N SER A 160 -13.47 -8.36 -19.31
CA SER A 160 -12.90 -7.41 -20.29
C SER A 160 -13.34 -7.74 -21.72
N PHE A 161 -13.44 -9.03 -22.07
CA PHE A 161 -13.94 -9.47 -23.38
C PHE A 161 -15.44 -9.23 -23.59
N SER A 162 -16.26 -9.35 -22.54
CA SER A 162 -17.72 -9.21 -22.67
C SER A 162 -18.20 -7.76 -22.79
N LEU A 163 -17.41 -6.77 -22.36
CA LEU A 163 -17.71 -5.34 -22.61
C LEU A 163 -17.35 -4.89 -24.04
N LEU A 164 -16.46 -5.60 -24.74
CA LEU A 164 -16.13 -5.33 -26.14
C LEU A 164 -17.17 -5.88 -27.12
N TYR A 165 -17.91 -6.94 -26.74
CA TYR A 165 -18.92 -7.58 -27.59
C TYR A 165 -20.33 -7.00 -27.49
N MET A 166 -20.58 -6.05 -26.58
CA MET A 166 -21.88 -5.36 -26.46
C MET A 166 -21.92 -4.01 -27.20
N ARG A 167 -20.94 -3.78 -28.10
CA ARG A 167 -20.84 -2.61 -29.00
C ARG A 167 -20.73 -3.00 -30.49
N MET A 168 -21.36 -4.09 -30.90
CA MET A 168 -21.67 -4.35 -32.32
C MET A 168 -23.17 -4.55 -32.50
#